data_AF-A0A6I4V566-F1
#
_entry.id   AF-A0A6I4V566-F1
#
_cell.length_a   1.000
_cell.length_b   1.000
_cell.length_c   1.000
_cell.angle_alpha   90.00
_cell.angle_beta   90.00
_cell.angle_gamma   90.00
#
_symmetry.space_group_name_H-M   'P 1'
#
loop_
_entity.id
_entity.type
_entity.pdbx_description
1 polymer ?
#
loop_
_entity_poly.entity_id
_entity_poly.type
_entity_poly.pdbx_seq_one_letter_code
_entity_poly.pdbx_strand_id
1 'polypeptide(L)'
;MNNSAETIKNENLTSFQKRTVALLAILKTFLDEHNLPYLLDGGTLIGAIRHRGMITWDDDIHLSMLRGDYNQLISLKDKLPYPLQLAYWGNDPQHVYPFIRIYDVTTLSLLVLLTLWSVGYGSTFFRLMALLPMVYFAVAILIRWLFYLCC
;
A
#
# COMPACT_ATOMS: atom_id res chain seq x y z
N MET A 1 -30.86 -3.51 20.64
CA MET A 1 -29.60 -4.22 20.90
C MET A 1 -28.57 -3.62 19.97
N ASN A 2 -27.74 -2.72 20.50
CA ASN A 2 -26.75 -1.98 19.72
C ASN A 2 -25.56 -2.90 19.46
N ASN A 3 -25.25 -3.14 18.18
CA ASN A 3 -24.03 -3.86 17.77
C ASN A 3 -22.83 -2.95 18.03
N SER A 4 -22.33 -2.96 19.27
CA SER A 4 -21.14 -2.27 19.74
C SER A 4 -19.82 -2.87 19.23
N ALA A 5 -19.84 -3.55 18.08
CA ALA A 5 -18.70 -4.26 17.50
C ALA A 5 -18.13 -3.63 16.22
N GLU A 6 -18.74 -2.55 15.69
CA GLU A 6 -18.25 -1.85 14.48
C GLU A 6 -17.57 -0.50 14.73
N THR A 7 -17.40 -0.10 16.00
CA THR A 7 -16.79 1.20 16.35
C THR A 7 -15.59 1.02 17.29
N ILE A 8 -14.48 0.50 16.78
CA ILE A 8 -13.15 0.49 17.42
C ILE A 8 -12.16 0.88 16.31
N LYS A 9 -11.29 1.89 16.33
CA LYS A 9 -10.94 2.99 17.24
C LYS A 9 -10.18 4.02 16.36
N ASN A 10 -10.85 5.04 15.82
CA ASN A 10 -10.15 6.19 15.22
C ASN A 10 -9.60 7.17 16.29
N GLU A 11 -9.87 6.91 17.57
CA GLU A 11 -9.58 7.82 18.68
C GLU A 11 -8.09 7.88 19.08
N ASN A 12 -7.28 6.86 18.76
CA ASN A 12 -5.87 6.79 19.19
C ASN A 12 -4.83 7.04 18.08
N LEU A 13 -5.26 7.40 16.87
CA LEU A 13 -4.32 7.75 15.80
C LEU A 13 -3.84 9.19 15.96
N THR A 14 -2.55 9.41 15.74
CA THR A 14 -1.96 10.75 15.71
C THR A 14 -2.56 11.57 14.56
N SER A 15 -2.47 12.91 14.64
CA SER A 15 -2.90 13.79 13.53
C SER A 15 -2.21 13.44 12.21
N PHE A 16 -0.96 13.01 12.30
CA PHE A 16 -0.16 12.55 11.17
C PHE A 16 -0.72 11.26 10.56
N GLN A 17 -0.97 10.21 11.35
CA GLN A 17 -1.56 8.96 10.86
C GLN A 17 -2.93 9.17 10.22
N LYS A 18 -3.76 10.04 10.81
CA LYS A 18 -5.06 10.43 10.24
C LYS A 18 -4.90 11.08 8.86
N ARG A 19 -3.87 11.94 8.70
CA ARG A 19 -3.53 12.53 7.41
C ARG A 19 -3.08 11.47 6.41
N THR A 20 -2.21 10.55 6.79
CA THR A 20 -1.73 9.45 5.93
C THR A 20 -2.89 8.57 5.44
N VAL A 21 -3.82 8.20 6.33
CA VAL A 21 -5.03 7.44 5.95
C VAL A 21 -5.94 8.23 5.00
N ALA A 22 -6.12 9.54 5.24
CA ALA A 22 -6.90 10.38 4.34
C ALA A 22 -6.27 10.48 2.94
N LEU A 23 -4.94 10.60 2.86
CA LEU A 23 -4.20 10.61 1.61
C LEU A 23 -4.29 9.26 0.88
N LEU A 24 -4.26 8.15 1.59
CA LEU A 24 -4.51 6.83 1.00
C LEU A 24 -5.92 6.75 0.40
N ALA A 25 -6.94 7.31 1.05
CA ALA A 25 -8.29 7.33 0.49
C ALA A 25 -8.35 8.13 -0.82
N ILE A 26 -7.66 9.27 -0.90
CA ILE A 26 -7.54 10.07 -2.14
C ILE A 26 -6.82 9.26 -3.23
N LEU A 27 -5.68 8.65 -2.90
CA LEU A 27 -4.93 7.85 -3.85
C LEU A 27 -5.74 6.64 -4.33
N LYS A 28 -6.44 5.95 -3.43
CA LYS A 28 -7.30 4.82 -3.76
C LYS A 28 -8.34 5.20 -4.80
N THR A 29 -9.06 6.31 -4.60
CA THR A 29 -10.06 6.78 -5.57
C THR A 29 -9.42 7.00 -6.95
N PHE A 30 -8.25 7.63 -7.00
CA PHE A 30 -7.53 7.84 -8.25
C PHE A 30 -7.10 6.52 -8.91
N LEU A 31 -6.58 5.56 -8.13
CA LEU A 31 -6.19 4.24 -8.65
C LEU A 31 -7.42 3.48 -9.20
N ASP A 32 -8.54 3.52 -8.50
CA ASP A 32 -9.79 2.88 -8.92
C ASP A 32 -10.33 3.50 -10.23
N GLU A 33 -10.36 4.84 -10.33
CA GLU A 33 -10.79 5.57 -11.53
C GLU A 33 -9.94 5.24 -12.76
N HIS A 34 -8.66 4.94 -12.56
CA HIS A 34 -7.72 4.57 -13.61
C HIS A 34 -7.56 3.06 -13.81
N ASN A 35 -8.36 2.23 -13.13
CA ASN A 35 -8.29 0.76 -13.16
C ASN A 35 -6.88 0.23 -12.86
N LEU A 36 -6.22 0.80 -11.86
CA LEU A 36 -4.88 0.43 -11.41
C LEU A 36 -4.97 -0.47 -10.17
N PRO A 37 -4.94 -1.80 -10.34
CA PRO A 37 -5.01 -2.71 -9.20
C PRO A 37 -3.77 -2.57 -8.33
N TYR A 38 -3.99 -2.64 -7.02
CA TYR A 38 -2.94 -2.57 -6.02
C TYR A 38 -3.25 -3.51 -4.85
N LEU A 39 -2.21 -3.88 -4.10
CA LEU A 39 -2.29 -4.70 -2.90
C LEU A 39 -1.68 -3.92 -1.73
N LEU A 40 -2.24 -4.08 -0.52
CA LEU A 40 -1.55 -3.63 0.68
C LEU A 40 -0.33 -4.55 0.92
N ASP A 41 0.78 -3.97 1.37
CA ASP A 41 2.02 -4.70 1.62
C ASP A 41 2.55 -4.44 3.04
N GLY A 42 3.46 -5.29 3.50
CA GLY A 42 4.24 -5.09 4.73
C GLY A 42 3.41 -4.76 5.99
N GLY A 43 3.85 -3.72 6.70
CA GLY A 43 3.23 -3.25 7.95
C GLY A 43 1.78 -2.81 7.76
N THR A 44 1.46 -2.21 6.61
CA THR A 44 0.10 -1.77 6.27
C THR A 44 -0.86 -2.94 6.14
N LEU A 45 -0.48 -4.03 5.46
CA LEU A 45 -1.32 -5.22 5.34
C LEU A 45 -1.55 -5.88 6.71
N ILE A 46 -0.50 -6.01 7.52
CA ILE A 46 -0.60 -6.58 8.87
C ILE A 46 -1.50 -5.71 9.76
N GLY A 47 -1.36 -4.38 9.69
CA GLY A 47 -2.23 -3.44 10.39
C GLY A 47 -3.69 -3.62 10.00
N ALA A 48 -3.97 -3.64 8.70
CA ALA A 48 -5.33 -3.80 8.17
C ALA A 48 -6.01 -5.07 8.70
N ILE A 49 -5.30 -6.20 8.74
CA ILE A 49 -5.85 -7.47 9.23
C ILE A 49 -5.94 -7.50 10.77
N ARG A 50 -4.86 -7.13 11.46
CA ARG A 50 -4.73 -7.33 12.92
C ARG A 50 -5.39 -6.23 13.75
N HIS A 51 -5.24 -4.98 13.33
CA HIS A 51 -5.76 -3.80 14.04
C HIS A 51 -7.04 -3.25 13.42
N ARG A 52 -7.46 -3.75 12.25
CA ARG A 52 -8.54 -3.14 11.45
C ARG A 52 -8.24 -1.66 11.14
N GLY A 53 -6.95 -1.35 10.95
CA GLY A 53 -6.45 0.01 10.78
C GLY A 53 -4.92 0.06 10.80
N MET A 54 -4.36 1.26 10.79
CA MET A 54 -2.91 1.45 10.84
C MET A 54 -2.33 0.96 12.17
N ILE A 55 -1.10 0.43 12.14
CA ILE A 55 -0.40 0.08 13.37
C ILE A 55 -0.02 1.39 14.10
N THR A 56 -0.20 1.45 15.42
CA THR A 56 -0.12 2.72 16.16
C THR A 56 1.27 3.37 16.18
N TRP A 57 2.33 2.61 15.87
CA TRP A 57 3.71 3.11 15.74
C TRP A 57 4.17 3.22 14.27
N ASP A 58 3.31 2.91 13.30
CA ASP A 58 3.58 3.10 11.87
C ASP A 58 3.40 4.56 11.47
N ASP A 59 4.20 5.01 10.50
CA ASP A 59 4.19 6.37 9.96
C ASP A 59 4.06 6.42 8.43
N ASP A 60 4.03 5.29 7.73
CA ASP A 60 3.84 5.24 6.29
C ASP A 60 2.82 4.19 5.85
N ILE A 61 2.58 4.14 4.55
CA ILE A 61 1.71 3.16 3.91
C ILE A 61 2.48 2.49 2.77
N HIS A 62 2.35 1.16 2.68
CA HIS A 62 2.99 0.35 1.66
C HIS A 62 1.95 -0.27 0.75
N LEU A 63 2.11 -0.05 -0.56
CA LEU A 63 1.31 -0.65 -1.61
C LEU A 63 2.22 -1.46 -2.53
N SER A 64 1.68 -2.51 -3.14
CA SER A 64 2.34 -3.33 -4.16
C SER A 64 1.51 -3.31 -5.44
N MET A 65 2.17 -3.24 -6.60
CA MET A 65 1.51 -3.25 -7.91
C MET A 65 2.30 -4.13 -8.89
N LEU A 66 1.63 -4.69 -9.90
CA LEU A 66 2.32 -5.34 -11.01
C LEU A 66 3.12 -4.32 -11.81
N ARG A 67 4.18 -4.77 -12.49
CA ARG A 67 5.06 -3.87 -13.24
C ARG A 67 4.32 -3.01 -14.27
N GLY A 68 3.32 -3.58 -14.95
CA GLY A 68 2.50 -2.88 -15.93
C GLY A 68 1.75 -1.71 -15.31
N ASP A 69 1.00 -1.97 -14.25
CA ASP A 69 0.19 -0.98 -13.53
C ASP A 69 1.07 0.08 -12.87
N TYR A 70 2.22 -0.33 -12.32
CA TYR A 70 3.23 0.58 -11.76
C TYR A 70 3.75 1.57 -12.81
N ASN A 71 4.09 1.09 -14.01
CA ASN A 71 4.55 1.96 -15.09
C ASN A 71 3.42 2.88 -15.58
N GLN A 72 2.18 2.39 -15.62
CA GLN A 72 1.00 3.19 -15.97
C GLN A 72 0.78 4.31 -14.94
N LEU A 73 0.90 4.01 -13.64
CA LEU A 73 0.83 5.03 -12.58
C LEU A 73 1.90 6.12 -12.76
N ILE A 74 3.14 5.76 -13.10
CA ILE A 74 4.20 6.73 -13.41
C ILE A 74 3.81 7.62 -14.60
N SER A 75 3.20 7.06 -15.64
CA SER A 75 2.75 7.84 -16.81
C SER A 75 1.62 8.82 -16.48
N LEU A 76 0.89 8.58 -15.38
CA LEU A 76 -0.21 9.42 -14.89
C LEU A 76 0.22 10.39 -13.77
N LYS A 77 1.52 10.51 -13.48
CA LYS A 77 2.05 11.35 -12.39
C LYS A 77 1.50 12.78 -12.37
N ASP A 78 1.31 13.39 -13.55
CA ASP A 78 0.88 14.79 -13.70
C ASP A 78 -0.64 14.95 -13.51
N LYS A 79 -1.38 13.83 -13.42
CA LYS A 79 -2.83 13.79 -13.17
C LYS A 79 -3.16 13.47 -11.72
N LEU A 80 -2.17 13.23 -10.86
CA LEU A 80 -2.43 12.92 -9.47
C LEU A 80 -3.20 14.07 -8.80
N PRO A 81 -4.24 13.74 -8.00
CA PRO A 81 -5.03 14.76 -7.34
C PRO A 81 -4.19 15.49 -6.29
N TYR A 82 -4.36 16.81 -6.21
CA TYR A 82 -3.76 17.59 -5.13
C TYR A 82 -4.24 17.06 -3.76
N PRO A 83 -3.34 16.88 -2.76
CA PRO A 83 -1.95 17.35 -2.70
C PRO A 83 -0.88 16.28 -3.01
N LEU A 84 -1.24 15.20 -3.71
CA LEU A 84 -0.31 14.11 -3.97
C LEU A 84 0.70 14.45 -5.07
N GLN A 85 1.96 14.13 -4.81
CA GLN A 85 3.03 14.16 -5.82
C GLN A 85 3.82 12.84 -5.79
N LEU A 86 4.32 12.43 -6.95
CA LEU A 86 5.05 11.18 -7.15
C LEU A 86 6.50 11.47 -7.49
N ALA A 87 7.43 10.91 -6.72
CA ALA A 87 8.87 10.91 -6.96
C ALA A 87 9.37 9.51 -7.31
N TYR A 88 10.26 9.46 -8.30
CA TYR A 88 10.94 8.26 -8.77
C TYR A 88 12.26 8.66 -9.46
N TRP A 89 13.09 7.68 -9.78
CA TRP A 89 14.41 7.91 -10.41
C TRP A 89 14.38 8.81 -11.66
N GLY A 90 13.29 8.79 -12.43
CA GLY A 90 13.20 9.55 -13.69
C GLY A 90 12.76 11.01 -13.54
N ASN A 91 12.33 11.45 -12.35
CA ASN A 91 11.90 12.84 -12.14
C ASN A 91 12.54 13.56 -10.95
N ASP A 92 13.17 12.82 -10.03
CA ASP A 92 13.87 13.37 -8.88
C ASP A 92 15.31 12.81 -8.81
N PRO A 93 16.33 13.63 -9.11
CA PRO A 93 17.74 13.21 -9.05
C PRO A 93 18.21 12.80 -7.65
N GLN A 94 17.50 13.21 -6.58
CA GLN A 94 17.82 12.85 -5.20
C GLN A 94 17.09 11.57 -4.75
N HIS A 95 16.26 10.99 -5.61
CA HIS A 95 15.50 9.79 -5.27
C HIS A 95 16.38 8.54 -5.30
N VAL A 96 16.86 8.14 -4.12
CA VAL A 96 17.79 7.02 -3.95
C VAL A 96 17.13 5.63 -3.93
N TYR A 97 15.80 5.58 -3.94
CA TYR A 97 15.07 4.34 -3.72
C TYR A 97 14.63 3.64 -5.02
N PRO A 98 14.59 2.29 -5.05
CA PRO A 98 14.20 1.54 -6.25
C PRO A 98 12.69 1.54 -6.53
N PHE A 99 11.88 2.12 -5.64
CA PHE A 99 10.42 2.19 -5.70
C PHE A 99 9.94 3.64 -5.87
N ILE A 100 8.74 3.85 -6.39
CA ILE A 100 8.15 5.20 -6.38
C ILE A 100 7.75 5.59 -4.96
N ARG A 101 7.84 6.89 -4.69
CA ARG A 101 7.35 7.53 -3.48
C ARG A 101 6.23 8.46 -3.84
N ILE A 102 5.07 8.28 -3.22
CA ILE A 102 4.00 9.28 -3.27
C ILE A 102 4.04 10.03 -1.95
N TYR A 103 3.94 11.35 -1.97
CA TYR A 103 3.96 12.16 -0.76
C TYR A 103 3.02 13.35 -0.88
N ASP A 104 2.71 13.92 0.27
CA ASP A 104 1.90 15.13 0.39
C ASP A 104 2.77 16.39 0.26
N VAL A 105 2.53 17.21 -0.76
CA VAL A 105 3.31 18.44 -0.97
C VAL A 105 3.11 19.51 0.11
N THR A 106 2.03 19.42 0.90
CA THR A 106 1.73 20.39 1.96
C THR A 106 2.46 20.08 3.27
N THR A 107 2.80 18.80 3.50
CA THR A 107 3.29 18.30 4.79
C THR A 107 4.59 17.48 4.65
N LEU A 108 5.08 17.23 3.43
CA LEU A 108 6.26 16.40 3.09
C LEU A 108 6.20 14.97 3.65
N SER A 109 4.99 14.45 3.90
CA SER A 109 4.77 13.13 4.50
C SER A 109 4.77 12.02 3.44
N LEU A 110 5.56 10.97 3.66
CA LEU A 110 5.71 9.83 2.74
C LEU A 110 4.48 8.91 2.83
N LEU A 111 3.83 8.65 1.70
CA LEU A 111 2.59 7.87 1.62
C LEU A 111 2.76 6.49 1.01
N VAL A 112 3.70 6.27 0.08
CA VAL A 112 3.76 5.00 -0.64
C VAL A 112 5.18 4.54 -0.88
N LEU A 113 5.42 3.26 -0.59
CA LEU A 113 6.61 2.48 -0.89
C LEU A 113 6.21 1.32 -1.81
N LEU A 114 6.37 1.47 -3.13
CA LEU A 114 5.92 0.49 -4.13
C LEU A 114 7.00 -0.50 -4.57
N THR A 115 6.98 -1.72 -4.01
CA THR A 115 7.93 -2.77 -4.38
C THR A 115 7.65 -3.33 -5.79
N LEU A 116 8.68 -3.36 -6.64
CA LEU A 116 8.62 -3.90 -7.99
C LEU A 116 8.67 -5.44 -7.97
N TRP A 117 7.56 -6.11 -8.25
CA TRP A 117 7.57 -7.55 -8.58
C TRP A 117 7.87 -7.75 -10.08
N SER A 118 9.15 -7.75 -10.43
CA SER A 118 9.62 -8.37 -11.67
C SER A 118 10.85 -9.22 -11.38
N VAL A 119 10.64 -10.54 -11.32
CA VAL A 119 11.68 -11.56 -11.25
C VAL A 119 12.51 -11.50 -12.54
N GLY A 120 13.83 -11.29 -12.43
CA GLY A 120 14.74 -11.36 -13.59
C GLY A 120 16.16 -10.86 -13.37
N TYR A 121 17.00 -11.72 -12.77
CA TYR A 121 18.48 -11.75 -12.80
C TYR A 121 19.31 -10.64 -12.12
N GLY A 122 19.85 -11.00 -10.95
CA GLY A 122 20.94 -10.31 -10.25
C GLY A 122 21.13 -10.89 -8.84
N SER A 123 21.88 -11.99 -8.74
CA SER A 123 22.22 -12.69 -7.50
C SER A 123 22.76 -11.75 -6.42
N THR A 124 22.03 -11.57 -5.30
CA THR A 124 22.45 -11.70 -3.88
C THR A 124 21.33 -11.23 -2.91
N PHE A 125 20.11 -11.77 -3.03
CA PHE A 125 19.10 -11.64 -1.95
C PHE A 125 18.20 -12.89 -1.85
N PHE A 126 18.78 -14.06 -2.14
CA PHE A 126 18.15 -15.36 -1.94
C PHE A 126 18.57 -15.94 -0.59
N ARG A 127 18.23 -15.26 0.53
CA ARG A 127 18.55 -15.80 1.86
C ARG A 127 17.70 -15.24 3.02
N LEU A 128 16.36 -15.26 2.92
CA LEU A 128 15.47 -15.43 4.10
C LEU A 128 13.96 -15.64 3.82
N MET A 129 13.50 -15.64 2.57
CA MET A 129 12.06 -15.76 2.25
C MET A 129 11.72 -16.98 1.37
N ALA A 130 12.53 -18.04 1.41
CA ALA A 130 12.32 -19.25 0.59
C ALA A 130 11.76 -20.45 1.37
N LEU A 131 11.29 -20.29 2.62
CA LEU A 131 10.82 -21.41 3.43
C LEU A 131 9.30 -21.51 3.65
N LEU A 132 8.46 -20.62 3.12
CA LEU A 132 7.00 -20.80 3.22
C LEU A 132 6.20 -20.49 1.94
N PRO A 133 6.54 -21.08 0.77
CA PRO A 133 5.59 -21.11 -0.36
C PRO A 133 4.27 -21.86 -0.03
N MET A 134 4.26 -22.74 0.98
CA MET A 134 3.07 -23.50 1.37
C MET A 134 2.00 -22.70 2.12
N VAL A 135 2.35 -21.60 2.80
CA VAL A 135 1.37 -20.82 3.58
C VAL A 135 0.59 -19.86 2.66
N TYR A 136 1.21 -19.39 1.58
CA TYR A 136 0.61 -18.39 0.69
C TYR A 136 -0.56 -18.96 -0.13
N PHE A 137 -0.43 -20.21 -0.60
CA PHE A 137 -1.54 -20.90 -1.27
C PHE A 137 -2.70 -21.20 -0.31
N ALA A 138 -2.42 -21.56 0.94
CA ALA A 138 -3.45 -21.84 1.93
C ALA A 138 -4.23 -20.57 2.31
N VAL A 139 -3.55 -19.44 2.51
CA VAL A 139 -4.18 -18.16 2.87
C VAL A 139 -4.99 -17.58 1.71
N ALA A 140 -4.50 -17.68 0.47
CA ALA A 140 -5.25 -17.24 -0.71
C ALA A 140 -6.52 -18.09 -0.97
N ILE A 141 -6.46 -19.39 -0.73
CA ILE A 141 -7.63 -20.28 -0.83
C ILE A 141 -8.62 -20.00 0.31
N LEU A 142 -8.14 -19.73 1.53
CA LEU A 142 -9.00 -19.39 2.68
C LEU A 142 -9.73 -18.06 2.50
N ILE A 143 -9.03 -17.02 2.02
CA ILE A 143 -9.64 -15.71 1.74
C ILE A 143 -10.68 -15.82 0.62
N ARG A 144 -10.42 -16.66 -0.40
CA ARG A 144 -11.38 -16.93 -1.48
C ARG A 144 -12.58 -17.76 -1.01
N TRP A 145 -12.39 -18.73 -0.10
CA TRP A 145 -13.47 -19.54 0.47
C TRP A 145 -14.36 -18.75 1.44
N LEU A 146 -13.79 -17.85 2.24
CA LEU A 146 -14.55 -16.99 3.15
C LEU A 146 -15.49 -16.02 2.42
N PHE A 147 -15.18 -15.66 1.17
CA PHE A 147 -16.08 -14.87 0.31
C PHE A 147 -17.28 -15.67 -0.22
N TYR A 148 -17.17 -17.00 -0.38
CA TYR A 148 -18.26 -17.85 -0.87
C TYR A 148 -19.23 -18.32 0.22
N LEU A 149 -18.87 -18.20 1.49
CA LEU A 149 -19.72 -18.61 2.63
C LEU A 149 -20.61 -17.47 3.18
N CYS A 150 -20.50 -16.26 2.63
CA CYS A 150 -21.29 -15.09 3.03
C CYS A 150 -22.30 -14.61 1.96
N CYS A 151 -22.60 -15.45 0.96
CA CYS A 151 -23.72 -15.27 0.03
C CYS A 151 -24.66 -16.47 0.08
#